data_AF-A0AAD1X8I0-F1
#
_entry.id   AF-A0AAD1X8I0-F1
#
_cell.length_a   1.000
_cell.length_b   1.000
_cell.length_c   1.000
_cell.angle_alpha   90.00
_cell.angle_beta   90.00
_cell.angle_gamma   90.00
#
_symmetry.space_group_name_H-M   'P 1'
#
loop_
_entity.id
_entity.type
_entity.pdbx_description
1 polymer ?
#
loop_
_entity_poly.entity_id
_entity_poly.type
_entity_poly.pdbx_seq_one_letter_code
_entity_poly.pdbx_strand_id
1 'polypeptide(L)'
;MNYDSSLAKESHITKTTQTIEAVIPNVSSKPRILNVDQMLEEAGGFGNWSLVVFLYGSISSLGLTIYFASLPFLELVPRLECKQGSQWIECTKQDICHNGELADESLWRVDYTDQFSFRNWMTELQLYCYSDFWIGLFGSLCILGVALNGVILKQADHFGRRKMLIFTCIAQTMSCLVLFYTTSIYVIYVVLFSEGLLFSKNYLVYIYCVEVICSKHQVFYGAIVLAMEATIPKVLNVAYLYFCNPETRDLCNFCIYGAVTALIALCFSLVIPESPRYLYEKKMWKELREAISFIASFNKVEMDEAYLIDEQEKDNSDSQRLLLATHEKSNIQDQAL
;
A
#
# COMPACT_ATOMS: atom_id res chain seq x y z
N MET A 1 -2.90 -95.31 7.28
CA MET A 1 -4.21 -94.97 7.88
C MET A 1 -3.94 -93.87 8.90
N ASN A 2 -3.93 -92.62 8.45
CA ASN A 2 -5.05 -91.67 8.36
C ASN A 2 -5.11 -90.80 9.62
N TYR A 3 -4.79 -89.49 9.48
CA TYR A 3 -5.73 -88.35 9.36
C TYR A 3 -6.46 -88.15 10.71
N ASP A 4 -6.47 -87.01 11.41
CA ASP A 4 -6.49 -85.60 11.01
C ASP A 4 -6.23 -84.76 12.30
N SER A 5 -5.34 -83.77 12.28
CA SER A 5 -5.26 -82.77 13.37
C SER A 5 -4.82 -81.37 12.94
N SER A 6 -4.73 -81.10 11.63
CA SER A 6 -4.22 -79.81 11.11
C SER A 6 -5.29 -78.81 10.65
N LEU A 7 -6.59 -79.12 10.69
CA LEU A 7 -7.63 -78.28 10.07
C LEU A 7 -8.35 -77.27 10.99
N ALA A 8 -8.00 -77.17 12.28
CA ALA A 8 -8.70 -76.27 13.21
C ALA A 8 -7.97 -74.96 13.56
N LYS A 9 -6.72 -74.75 13.11
CA LYS A 9 -5.93 -73.54 13.44
C LYS A 9 -5.82 -72.49 12.32
N GLU A 10 -6.14 -72.83 11.07
CA GLU A 10 -6.08 -71.87 9.95
C GLU A 10 -7.33 -70.99 9.79
N SER A 11 -8.46 -71.36 10.39
CA SER A 11 -9.71 -70.59 10.27
C SER A 11 -9.78 -69.36 11.19
N HIS A 12 -8.97 -69.30 12.24
CA HIS A 12 -8.92 -68.15 13.17
C HIS A 12 -7.88 -67.09 12.81
N ILE A 13 -6.82 -67.47 12.08
CA ILE A 13 -5.82 -66.50 11.61
C ILE A 13 -6.36 -65.71 10.41
N THR A 14 -7.10 -66.36 9.51
CA THR A 14 -7.64 -65.72 8.31
C THR A 14 -8.76 -64.70 8.60
N LYS A 15 -9.55 -64.88 9.67
CA LYS A 15 -10.58 -63.90 10.08
C LYS A 15 -10.02 -62.69 10.82
N THR A 16 -8.84 -62.81 11.44
CA THR A 16 -8.23 -61.69 12.16
C THR A 16 -7.51 -60.74 11.20
N THR A 17 -6.98 -61.25 10.08
CA THR A 17 -6.34 -60.42 9.04
C THR A 17 -7.37 -59.60 8.24
N GLN A 18 -8.58 -60.10 8.02
CA GLN A 18 -9.63 -59.36 7.28
C GLN A 18 -10.32 -58.25 8.08
N THR A 19 -10.08 -58.13 9.39
CA THR A 19 -10.73 -57.10 10.22
C THR A 19 -9.79 -55.96 10.62
N ILE A 20 -8.50 -56.05 10.27
CA ILE A 20 -7.50 -54.99 10.56
C ILE A 20 -7.27 -54.07 9.36
N GLU A 21 -7.68 -54.46 8.14
CA GLU A 21 -7.61 -53.58 6.95
C GLU A 21 -8.74 -52.55 6.84
N ALA A 22 -9.63 -52.44 7.84
CA ALA A 22 -10.82 -51.57 7.76
C ALA A 22 -10.77 -50.29 8.63
N VAL A 23 -9.63 -49.96 9.25
CA VAL A 23 -9.48 -48.69 10.00
C VAL A 23 -8.06 -48.12 9.83
N ILE A 24 -7.65 -47.91 8.59
CA ILE A 24 -6.69 -46.85 8.29
C ILE A 24 -7.43 -45.94 7.32
N PRO A 25 -7.80 -44.70 7.69
CA PRO A 25 -8.34 -43.78 6.71
C PRO A 25 -7.32 -43.70 5.59
N ASN A 26 -7.80 -43.96 4.38
CA ASN A 26 -7.04 -43.95 3.14
C ASN A 26 -6.57 -42.51 2.86
N VAL A 27 -5.59 -42.02 3.63
CA VAL A 27 -4.87 -40.78 3.34
C VAL A 27 -3.78 -41.15 2.33
N SER A 28 -4.24 -41.60 1.17
CA SER A 28 -3.46 -41.65 -0.07
C SER A 28 -3.73 -40.35 -0.83
N SER A 29 -3.56 -39.19 -0.19
CA SER A 29 -3.31 -37.97 -0.95
C SER A 29 -1.84 -38.02 -1.35
N LYS A 30 -1.58 -38.25 -2.64
CA LYS A 30 -0.28 -37.88 -3.21
C LYS A 30 0.03 -36.43 -2.78
N PRO A 31 1.28 -36.12 -2.40
CA PRO A 31 1.68 -34.74 -2.09
C PRO A 31 1.21 -33.83 -3.23
N ARG A 32 0.32 -32.90 -2.93
CA ARG A 32 -0.20 -31.93 -3.90
C ARG A 32 0.69 -30.71 -3.82
N ILE A 33 1.64 -30.62 -4.74
CA ILE A 33 2.43 -29.40 -4.95
C ILE A 33 1.47 -28.33 -5.47
N LEU A 34 1.09 -27.40 -4.59
CA LEU A 34 0.24 -26.27 -4.94
C LEU A 34 1.11 -25.07 -5.32
N ASN A 35 0.74 -24.33 -6.36
CA ASN A 35 1.34 -23.02 -6.59
C ASN A 35 0.72 -21.97 -5.64
N VAL A 36 1.33 -20.79 -5.53
CA VAL A 36 0.83 -19.72 -4.64
C VAL A 36 -0.63 -19.37 -4.89
N ASP A 37 -1.06 -19.38 -6.15
CA ASP A 37 -2.45 -19.06 -6.51
C ASP A 37 -3.43 -20.09 -5.96
N GLN A 38 -3.08 -21.37 -6.03
CA GLN A 38 -3.85 -22.47 -5.45
C GLN A 38 -3.82 -22.41 -3.92
N MET A 39 -2.69 -22.08 -3.30
CA MET A 39 -2.62 -21.87 -1.85
C MET A 39 -3.56 -20.74 -1.41
N LEU A 40 -3.62 -19.63 -2.15
CA LEU A 40 -4.54 -18.52 -1.89
C LEU A 40 -6.00 -18.90 -2.13
N GLU A 41 -6.28 -19.79 -3.09
CA GLU A 41 -7.63 -20.31 -3.34
C GLU A 41 -8.08 -21.22 -2.19
N GLU A 42 -7.23 -22.15 -1.76
CA GLU A 42 -7.47 -23.03 -0.61
C GLU A 42 -7.54 -22.26 0.72
N ALA A 43 -6.84 -21.13 0.84
CA ALA A 43 -6.95 -20.21 1.99
C ALA A 43 -8.29 -19.44 2.03
N GLY A 44 -9.26 -19.77 1.18
CA GLY A 44 -10.60 -19.18 1.15
C GLY A 44 -10.85 -18.17 0.03
N GLY A 45 -9.88 -17.96 -0.86
CA GLY A 45 -10.04 -17.16 -2.07
C GLY A 45 -10.62 -15.76 -1.80
N PHE A 46 -11.82 -15.49 -2.34
CA PHE A 46 -12.53 -14.23 -2.11
C PHE A 46 -13.37 -14.30 -0.83
N GLY A 47 -12.73 -14.03 0.32
CA GLY A 47 -13.35 -14.07 1.65
C GLY A 47 -13.23 -12.75 2.43
N ASN A 48 -13.35 -12.84 3.76
CA ASN A 48 -13.24 -11.69 4.67
C ASN A 48 -11.88 -10.98 4.56
N TRP A 49 -10.81 -11.72 4.26
CA TRP A 49 -9.49 -11.15 4.04
C TRP A 49 -9.49 -10.12 2.91
N SER A 50 -10.20 -10.42 1.81
CA SER A 50 -10.31 -9.51 0.67
C SER A 50 -10.96 -8.18 1.07
N LEU A 51 -11.91 -8.18 2.01
CA LEU A 51 -12.50 -6.95 2.54
C LEU A 51 -11.50 -6.17 3.42
N VAL A 52 -10.71 -6.86 4.25
CA VAL A 52 -9.67 -6.22 5.08
C VAL A 52 -8.61 -5.53 4.21
N VAL A 53 -8.11 -6.23 3.20
CA VAL A 53 -7.15 -5.68 2.23
C VAL A 53 -7.73 -4.48 1.49
N PHE A 54 -9.05 -4.48 1.26
CA PHE A 54 -9.73 -3.44 0.51
C PHE A 54 -9.85 -2.16 1.34
N LEU A 55 -10.24 -2.32 2.61
CA LEU A 55 -10.28 -1.23 3.56
C LEU A 55 -8.88 -0.66 3.78
N TYR A 56 -7.87 -1.52 3.87
CA TYR A 56 -6.48 -1.10 3.95
C TYR A 56 -6.05 -0.28 2.73
N GLY A 57 -6.30 -0.78 1.51
CA GLY A 57 -5.92 -0.09 0.28
C GLY A 57 -6.59 1.28 0.14
N SER A 58 -7.87 1.34 0.51
CA SER A 58 -8.64 2.58 0.54
C SER A 58 -8.07 3.58 1.55
N ILE A 59 -7.85 3.15 2.80
CA ILE A 59 -7.34 4.04 3.86
C ILE A 59 -5.91 4.49 3.56
N SER A 60 -5.06 3.60 3.06
CA SER A 60 -3.66 3.92 2.77
C SER A 60 -3.54 4.94 1.64
N SER A 61 -4.37 4.85 0.60
CA SER A 61 -4.33 5.82 -0.50
C SER A 61 -4.88 7.22 -0.13
N LEU A 62 -5.77 7.32 0.87
CA LEU A 62 -6.40 8.59 1.27
C LEU A 62 -5.39 9.69 1.58
N GLY A 63 -4.41 9.42 2.44
CA GLY A 63 -3.57 10.48 3.02
C GLY A 63 -2.71 11.22 2.01
N LEU A 64 -2.18 10.50 1.02
CA LEU A 64 -1.36 11.13 0.00
C LEU A 64 -2.23 11.78 -1.07
N THR A 65 -3.24 11.07 -1.53
CA THR A 65 -4.06 11.53 -2.66
C THR A 65 -4.96 12.71 -2.28
N ILE A 66 -5.40 12.82 -1.01
CA ILE A 66 -6.17 13.99 -0.54
C ILE A 66 -5.35 15.27 -0.65
N TYR A 67 -4.05 15.17 -0.37
CA TYR A 67 -3.11 16.28 -0.41
C TYR A 67 -2.78 16.68 -1.86
N PHE A 68 -2.49 15.70 -2.72
CA PHE A 68 -2.31 15.95 -4.15
C PHE A 68 -3.54 16.58 -4.80
N ALA A 69 -4.74 16.15 -4.40
CA ALA A 69 -5.99 16.72 -4.89
C ALA A 69 -6.27 18.12 -4.31
N SER A 70 -5.71 18.46 -3.13
CA SER A 70 -5.92 19.76 -2.49
C SER A 70 -4.91 20.83 -2.92
N LEU A 71 -3.77 20.45 -3.50
CA LEU A 71 -2.69 21.37 -3.87
C LEU A 71 -3.13 22.60 -4.68
N PRO A 72 -3.99 22.48 -5.72
CA PRO A 72 -4.47 23.66 -6.45
C PRO A 72 -5.25 24.65 -5.56
N PHE A 73 -5.92 24.17 -4.52
CA PHE A 73 -6.64 25.01 -3.57
C PHE A 73 -5.70 25.60 -2.50
N LEU A 74 -4.60 24.92 -2.18
CA LEU A 74 -3.57 25.42 -1.26
C LEU A 74 -2.82 26.63 -1.83
N GLU A 75 -2.65 26.66 -3.16
CA GLU A 75 -1.95 27.72 -3.91
C GLU A 75 -2.91 28.79 -4.46
N LEU A 76 -4.22 28.66 -4.24
CA LEU A 76 -5.22 29.55 -4.81
C LEU A 76 -5.13 30.94 -4.18
N VAL A 77 -4.97 31.98 -5.00
CA VAL A 77 -5.03 33.36 -4.54
C VAL A 77 -6.49 33.68 -4.16
N PRO A 78 -6.77 34.14 -2.92
CA PRO A 78 -8.13 34.49 -2.54
C PRO A 78 -8.57 35.78 -3.23
N ARG A 79 -9.86 36.11 -3.14
CA ARG A 79 -10.37 37.38 -3.61
C ARG A 79 -9.88 38.53 -2.72
N LEU A 80 -9.26 39.53 -3.35
CA LEU A 80 -8.68 40.69 -2.67
C LEU A 80 -9.55 41.92 -2.89
N GLU A 81 -9.73 42.70 -1.83
CA GLU A 81 -10.41 43.99 -1.87
C GLU A 81 -9.48 45.09 -1.38
N CYS A 82 -9.47 46.22 -2.08
CA CYS A 82 -8.72 47.41 -1.74
C CYS A 82 -9.66 48.54 -1.33
N LYS A 83 -9.19 49.40 -0.43
CA LYS A 83 -9.96 50.52 0.12
C LYS A 83 -9.87 51.72 -0.81
N GLN A 84 -10.99 52.11 -1.41
CA GLN A 84 -11.11 53.34 -2.20
C GLN A 84 -12.10 54.29 -1.51
N GLY A 85 -11.57 55.22 -0.71
CA GLY A 85 -12.39 56.08 0.15
C GLY A 85 -13.11 55.29 1.25
N SER A 86 -14.44 55.23 1.19
CA SER A 86 -15.28 54.49 2.16
C SER A 86 -15.78 53.13 1.61
N GLN A 87 -15.42 52.75 0.39
CA GLN A 87 -15.85 51.51 -0.24
C GLN A 87 -14.68 50.54 -0.40
N TRP A 88 -14.99 49.25 -0.30
CA TRP A 88 -14.09 48.15 -0.63
C TRP A 88 -14.42 47.69 -2.05
N ILE A 89 -13.41 47.66 -2.91
CA ILE A 89 -13.54 47.25 -4.31
C ILE A 89 -12.53 46.15 -4.62
N GLU A 90 -12.88 45.27 -5.54
CA GLU A 90 -11.98 44.19 -5.96
C GLU A 90 -10.68 44.74 -6.56
N CYS A 91 -9.55 44.15 -6.18
CA CYS A 91 -8.23 44.51 -6.68
C CYS A 91 -7.35 43.28 -6.90
N THR A 92 -6.19 43.50 -7.52
CA THR A 92 -5.26 42.46 -7.93
C THR A 92 -4.02 42.40 -7.03
N LYS A 93 -3.21 41.33 -7.15
CA LYS A 93 -1.91 41.22 -6.49
C LYS A 93 -0.97 42.40 -6.79
N GLN A 94 -1.13 43.05 -7.95
CA GLN A 94 -0.28 44.17 -8.36
C GLN A 94 -0.62 45.47 -7.60
N ASP A 95 -1.87 45.59 -7.16
CA ASP A 95 -2.35 46.78 -6.44
C ASP A 95 -1.89 46.77 -4.97
N ILE A 96 -1.73 45.57 -4.38
CA ILE A 96 -1.32 45.39 -2.99
C ILE A 96 0.19 45.15 -2.82
N CYS A 97 0.94 45.03 -3.92
CA CYS A 97 2.38 44.75 -3.88
C CYS A 97 3.18 45.88 -4.51
N HIS A 98 4.02 46.53 -3.71
CA HIS A 98 4.91 47.61 -4.14
C HIS A 98 6.36 47.22 -3.90
N ASN A 99 7.16 47.13 -4.97
CA ASN A 99 8.57 46.70 -4.91
C ASN A 99 8.79 45.34 -4.22
N GLY A 100 7.80 44.44 -4.26
CA GLY A 100 7.86 43.13 -3.61
C GLY A 100 7.42 43.14 -2.14
N GLU A 101 7.02 44.29 -1.61
CA GLU A 101 6.49 44.44 -0.26
C GLU A 101 4.98 44.65 -0.29
N LEU A 102 4.29 44.16 0.74
CA LEU A 102 2.86 44.34 0.90
C LEU A 102 2.52 45.80 1.25
N ALA A 103 1.42 46.29 0.69
CA ALA A 103 0.80 47.53 1.11
C ALA A 103 0.30 47.43 2.57
N ASP A 104 0.14 48.58 3.21
CA ASP A 104 -0.41 48.69 4.57
C ASP A 104 -1.73 47.90 4.69
N GLU A 105 -1.85 47.07 5.73
CA GLU A 105 -3.03 46.25 6.03
C GLU A 105 -4.32 47.07 6.16
N SER A 106 -4.21 48.39 6.40
CA SER A 106 -5.37 49.29 6.43
C SER A 106 -5.98 49.58 5.05
N LEU A 107 -5.27 49.26 3.97
CA LEU A 107 -5.61 49.59 2.59
C LEU A 107 -6.18 48.42 1.80
N TRP A 108 -6.05 47.18 2.28
CA TRP A 108 -6.53 46.00 1.58
C TRP A 108 -7.01 44.92 2.56
N ARG A 109 -7.83 43.99 2.08
CA ARG A 109 -8.29 42.83 2.86
C ARG A 109 -8.65 41.65 1.95
N VAL A 110 -8.74 40.47 2.55
CA VAL A 110 -9.30 39.27 1.90
C VAL A 110 -10.81 39.24 2.09
N ASP A 111 -11.55 39.03 1.00
CA ASP A 111 -13.00 38.80 1.05
C ASP A 111 -13.29 37.31 1.25
N TYR A 112 -13.52 36.89 2.50
CA TYR A 112 -13.90 35.51 2.85
C TYR A 112 -15.38 35.19 2.58
N THR A 113 -16.17 36.14 2.07
CA THR A 113 -17.54 35.85 1.60
C THR A 113 -17.54 35.16 0.24
N ASP A 114 -16.44 35.29 -0.51
CA ASP A 114 -16.26 34.60 -1.78
C ASP A 114 -15.97 33.10 -1.57
N GLN A 115 -16.61 32.26 -2.38
CA GLN A 115 -16.49 30.80 -2.31
C GLN A 115 -15.08 30.27 -2.66
N PHE A 116 -14.22 31.08 -3.26
CA PHE A 116 -12.84 30.73 -3.62
C PHE A 116 -11.79 31.36 -2.70
N SER A 117 -12.20 32.10 -1.68
CA SER A 117 -11.31 32.66 -0.65
C SER A 117 -11.13 31.67 0.50
N PHE A 118 -9.99 30.99 0.52
CA PHE A 118 -9.67 30.00 1.54
C PHE A 118 -8.53 30.47 2.44
N ARG A 119 -8.55 30.03 3.70
CA ARG A 119 -7.33 30.06 4.53
C ARG A 119 -6.41 28.94 4.06
N ASN A 120 -5.35 29.31 3.37
CA ASN A 120 -4.42 28.40 2.70
C ASN A 120 -2.98 28.94 2.78
N TRP A 121 -2.04 28.31 2.08
CA TRP A 121 -0.65 28.77 2.11
C TRP A 121 -0.44 30.16 1.54
N MET A 122 -1.25 30.61 0.58
CA MET A 122 -1.17 31.99 0.10
C MET A 122 -1.42 32.99 1.22
N THR A 123 -2.44 32.76 2.04
CA THR A 123 -2.82 33.65 3.15
C THR A 123 -1.94 33.48 4.37
N GLU A 124 -1.66 32.24 4.78
CA GLU A 124 -0.93 31.93 6.02
C GLU A 124 0.57 32.26 5.90
N LEU A 125 1.15 32.15 4.70
CA LEU A 125 2.57 32.46 4.45
C LEU A 125 2.77 33.83 3.78
N GLN A 126 1.70 34.61 3.58
CA GLN A 126 1.72 35.95 2.98
C GLN A 126 2.42 35.99 1.62
N LEU A 127 2.09 35.04 0.73
CA LEU A 127 2.80 34.84 -0.53
C LEU A 127 2.33 35.75 -1.68
N TYR A 128 1.49 36.74 -1.41
CA TYR A 128 0.83 37.56 -2.44
C TYR A 128 1.80 38.25 -3.41
N CYS A 129 2.95 38.70 -2.91
CA CYS A 129 3.96 39.42 -3.70
C CYS A 129 5.03 38.51 -4.32
N TYR A 130 4.94 37.19 -4.11
CA TYR A 130 5.82 36.24 -4.77
C TYR A 130 5.47 36.12 -6.26
N SER A 131 6.50 36.00 -7.11
CA SER A 131 6.29 35.76 -8.54
C SER A 131 5.67 34.38 -8.77
N ASP A 132 4.93 34.23 -9.86
CA ASP A 132 4.28 32.95 -10.24
C ASP A 132 5.28 31.79 -10.38
N PHE A 133 6.55 32.07 -10.66
CA PHE A 133 7.63 31.07 -10.64
C PHE A 133 7.77 30.39 -9.27
N TRP A 134 7.80 31.16 -8.18
CA TRP A 134 7.95 30.62 -6.82
C TRP A 134 6.70 29.86 -6.39
N ILE A 135 5.51 30.35 -6.73
CA ILE A 135 4.28 29.62 -6.44
C ILE A 135 4.24 28.30 -7.23
N GLY A 136 4.57 28.34 -8.53
CA GLY A 136 4.61 27.15 -9.37
C GLY A 136 5.63 26.08 -8.96
N LEU A 137 6.64 26.43 -8.15
CA LEU A 137 7.59 25.45 -7.60
C LEU A 137 6.95 24.45 -6.64
N PHE A 138 5.86 24.81 -5.94
CA PHE A 138 5.15 23.88 -5.05
C PHE A 138 4.66 22.65 -5.83
N GLY A 139 3.81 22.87 -6.85
CA GLY A 139 3.38 21.81 -7.77
C GLY A 139 4.53 21.14 -8.54
N SER A 140 5.48 21.92 -9.05
CA SER A 140 6.56 21.38 -9.91
C SER A 140 7.48 20.42 -9.17
N LEU A 141 7.88 20.75 -7.94
CA LEU A 141 8.74 19.87 -7.12
C LEU A 141 8.00 18.61 -6.68
N CYS A 142 6.71 18.73 -6.38
CA CYS A 142 5.86 17.58 -6.08
C CYS A 142 5.82 16.60 -7.26
N ILE A 143 5.54 17.10 -8.47
CA ILE A 143 5.51 16.30 -9.71
C ILE A 143 6.89 15.71 -10.03
N LEU A 144 7.97 16.46 -9.82
CA LEU A 144 9.32 15.96 -9.99
C LEU A 144 9.61 14.78 -9.04
N GLY A 145 9.15 14.87 -7.79
CA GLY A 145 9.21 13.76 -6.84
C GLY A 145 8.46 12.53 -7.35
N VAL A 146 7.24 12.71 -7.88
CA VAL A 146 6.46 11.62 -8.48
C VAL A 146 7.20 10.97 -9.65
N ALA A 147 7.82 11.77 -10.52
CA ALA A 147 8.60 11.25 -11.65
C ALA A 147 9.80 10.38 -11.20
N LEU A 148 10.33 10.62 -10.00
CA LEU A 148 11.49 9.93 -9.44
C LEU A 148 11.12 8.84 -8.42
N ASN A 149 9.83 8.60 -8.13
CA ASN A 149 9.38 7.68 -7.09
C ASN A 149 9.79 6.21 -7.31
N GLY A 150 10.17 5.85 -8.56
CA GLY A 150 10.63 4.51 -8.93
C GLY A 150 11.86 4.07 -8.14
N VAL A 151 12.65 5.02 -7.61
CA VAL A 151 13.79 4.70 -6.73
C VAL A 151 13.34 4.00 -5.45
N ILE A 152 12.19 4.37 -4.87
CA ILE A 152 11.63 3.72 -3.68
C ILE A 152 10.98 2.39 -4.07
N LEU A 153 10.25 2.38 -5.19
CA LEU A 153 9.54 1.19 -5.66
C LEU A 153 10.51 0.02 -5.91
N LYS A 154 11.66 0.29 -6.53
CA LYS A 154 12.72 -0.71 -6.76
C LYS A 154 13.20 -1.37 -5.46
N GLN A 155 13.20 -0.65 -4.35
CA GLN A 155 13.70 -1.20 -3.08
C GLN A 155 12.70 -2.18 -2.47
N ALA A 156 11.42 -2.13 -2.85
CA ALA A 156 10.43 -3.09 -2.40
C ALA A 156 10.64 -4.50 -2.97
N ASP A 157 11.31 -4.63 -4.11
CA ASP A 157 11.71 -5.95 -4.64
C ASP A 157 12.86 -6.57 -3.83
N HIS A 158 13.60 -5.75 -3.06
CA HIS A 158 14.70 -6.20 -2.21
C HIS A 158 14.27 -6.41 -0.75
N PHE A 159 13.51 -5.47 -0.18
CA PHE A 159 13.14 -5.50 1.23
C PHE A 159 11.78 -6.15 1.52
N GLY A 160 10.94 -6.34 0.50
CA GLY A 160 9.55 -6.81 0.64
C GLY A 160 8.54 -5.67 0.65
N ARG A 161 7.26 -6.02 0.47
CA ARG A 161 6.17 -5.04 0.37
C ARG A 161 5.87 -4.45 1.73
N ARG A 162 5.69 -5.28 2.75
CA ARG A 162 5.30 -4.85 4.11
C ARG A 162 6.31 -3.88 4.73
N LYS A 163 7.61 -4.17 4.64
CA LYS A 163 8.65 -3.31 5.21
C LYS A 163 8.69 -1.94 4.53
N MET A 164 8.54 -1.91 3.20
CA MET A 164 8.50 -0.65 2.46
C MET A 164 7.22 0.14 2.71
N LEU A 165 6.08 -0.53 2.91
CA LEU A 165 4.82 0.10 3.32
C LEU A 165 4.96 0.76 4.71
N ILE A 166 5.57 0.08 5.67
CA ILE A 166 5.84 0.65 7.01
C ILE A 166 6.75 1.88 6.88
N PHE A 167 7.86 1.77 6.14
CA PHE A 167 8.79 2.88 5.92
C PHE A 167 8.10 4.10 5.29
N THR A 168 7.35 3.89 4.21
CA THR A 168 6.67 4.98 3.50
C THR A 168 5.55 5.60 4.33
N CYS A 169 4.80 4.83 5.11
CA CYS A 169 3.80 5.37 6.04
C CYS A 169 4.43 6.23 7.15
N ILE A 170 5.56 5.82 7.74
CA ILE A 170 6.28 6.62 8.73
C ILE A 170 6.78 7.92 8.11
N ALA A 171 7.46 7.82 6.95
CA ALA A 171 8.00 8.98 6.25
C ALA A 171 6.92 9.99 5.86
N GLN A 172 5.77 9.51 5.39
CA GLN A 172 4.63 10.36 5.07
C GLN A 172 4.02 11.02 6.31
N THR A 173 3.85 10.26 7.39
CA THR A 173 3.30 10.81 8.65
C THR A 173 4.17 11.98 9.14
N MET A 174 5.49 11.79 9.13
CA MET A 174 6.44 12.86 9.52
C MET A 174 6.38 14.05 8.57
N SER A 175 6.34 13.81 7.27
CA SER A 175 6.29 14.85 6.23
C SER A 175 5.02 15.71 6.35
N CYS A 176 3.85 15.08 6.53
CA CYS A 176 2.59 15.76 6.80
C CYS A 176 2.64 16.61 8.09
N LEU A 177 3.26 16.11 9.17
CA LEU A 177 3.43 16.88 10.40
C LEU A 177 4.35 18.09 10.20
N VAL A 178 5.44 17.94 9.44
CA VAL A 178 6.34 19.05 9.11
C VAL A 178 5.60 20.11 8.28
N LEU A 179 4.82 19.72 7.28
CA LEU A 179 4.00 20.65 6.48
C LEU A 179 2.98 21.40 7.31
N PHE A 180 2.41 20.77 8.33
CA PHE A 180 1.45 21.43 9.21
C PHE A 180 2.08 22.53 10.07
N TYR A 181 3.31 22.33 10.58
CA TYR A 181 3.96 23.27 11.48
C TYR A 181 4.88 24.29 10.80
N THR A 182 5.33 24.01 9.57
CA THR A 182 6.31 24.86 8.90
C THR A 182 5.69 26.17 8.40
N THR A 183 6.42 27.26 8.57
CA THR A 183 6.16 28.55 7.91
C THR A 183 7.22 28.89 6.86
N SER A 184 8.21 28.02 6.67
CA SER A 184 9.29 28.23 5.71
C SER A 184 8.95 27.63 4.36
N ILE A 185 8.90 28.49 3.33
CA ILE A 185 8.66 28.10 1.94
C ILE A 185 9.68 27.05 1.44
N TYR A 186 10.94 27.18 1.85
CA TYR A 186 12.00 26.26 1.45
C TYR A 186 11.81 24.86 2.06
N VAL A 187 11.33 24.79 3.29
CA VAL A 187 11.00 23.51 3.94
C VAL A 187 9.81 22.87 3.21
N ILE A 188 8.78 23.65 2.87
CA ILE A 188 7.63 23.17 2.10
C ILE A 188 8.07 22.57 0.77
N TYR A 189 8.97 23.23 0.03
CA TYR A 189 9.53 22.71 -1.22
C TYR A 189 10.21 21.35 -1.07
N VAL A 190 11.07 21.19 -0.06
CA VAL A 190 11.75 19.92 0.21
C VAL A 190 10.75 18.83 0.57
N VAL A 191 9.78 19.16 1.42
CA VAL A 191 8.77 18.19 1.86
C VAL A 191 7.84 17.80 0.72
N LEU A 192 7.42 18.74 -0.13
CA LEU A 192 6.63 18.46 -1.33
C LEU A 192 7.33 17.53 -2.30
N PHE A 193 8.62 17.76 -2.55
CA PHE A 193 9.43 16.84 -3.34
C PHE A 193 9.46 15.44 -2.71
N SER A 194 9.60 15.36 -1.37
CA SER A 194 9.59 14.09 -0.65
C SER A 194 8.23 13.38 -0.67
N GLU A 195 7.11 14.10 -0.55
CA GLU A 195 5.75 13.58 -0.71
C GLU A 195 5.54 13.03 -2.13
N GLY A 196 6.10 13.70 -3.15
CA GLY A 196 6.16 13.19 -4.51
C GLY A 196 6.88 11.85 -4.63
N LEU A 197 8.05 11.70 -4.00
CA LEU A 197 8.75 10.41 -3.95
C LEU A 197 7.92 9.35 -3.23
N LEU A 198 7.27 9.71 -2.12
CA LEU A 198 6.42 8.83 -1.34
C LEU A 198 5.12 8.41 -2.07
N PHE A 199 4.84 8.97 -3.23
CA PHE A 199 3.80 8.47 -4.15
C PHE A 199 4.04 7.03 -4.60
N SER A 200 5.26 6.51 -4.46
CA SER A 200 5.54 5.08 -4.55
C SER A 200 4.65 4.22 -3.64
N LYS A 201 4.20 4.76 -2.50
CA LYS A 201 3.35 4.05 -1.54
C LYS A 201 2.04 3.56 -2.18
N ASN A 202 1.37 4.37 -3.00
CA ASN A 202 0.11 3.97 -3.62
C ASN A 202 0.32 2.78 -4.57
N TYR A 203 1.40 2.80 -5.35
CA TYR A 203 1.79 1.66 -6.18
C TYR A 203 2.13 0.41 -5.35
N LEU A 204 2.84 0.57 -4.23
CA LEU A 204 3.15 -0.54 -3.32
C LEU A 204 1.89 -1.16 -2.71
N VAL A 205 0.93 -0.32 -2.30
CA VAL A 205 -0.37 -0.77 -1.79
C VAL A 205 -1.13 -1.54 -2.86
N TYR A 206 -1.18 -1.03 -4.09
CA TYR A 206 -1.81 -1.71 -5.22
C TYR A 206 -1.17 -3.09 -5.48
N ILE A 207 0.17 -3.13 -5.58
CA ILE A 207 0.92 -4.37 -5.81
C ILE A 207 0.63 -5.36 -4.69
N TYR A 208 0.73 -4.94 -3.43
CA TYR A 208 0.43 -5.79 -2.28
C TYR A 208 -1.00 -6.34 -2.35
N CYS A 209 -2.00 -5.49 -2.60
CA CYS A 209 -3.40 -5.88 -2.70
C CYS A 209 -3.63 -6.97 -3.76
N VAL A 210 -2.99 -6.84 -4.92
CA VAL A 210 -3.06 -7.82 -5.99
C VAL A 210 -2.30 -9.10 -5.63
N GLU A 211 -1.15 -8.97 -4.98
CA GLU A 211 -0.28 -10.10 -4.61
C GLU A 211 -0.86 -10.98 -3.50
N VAL A 212 -1.77 -10.48 -2.65
CA VAL A 212 -2.42 -11.24 -1.57
C VAL A 212 -3.78 -11.83 -1.95
N ILE A 213 -4.19 -11.72 -3.22
CA ILE A 213 -5.46 -12.23 -3.74
C ILE A 213 -5.22 -13.24 -4.86
N CYS A 214 -6.08 -14.26 -4.93
CA CYS A 214 -6.07 -15.27 -5.98
C CYS A 214 -6.25 -14.63 -7.38
N SER A 215 -5.51 -15.12 -8.37
CA SER A 215 -5.45 -14.61 -9.75
C SER A 215 -6.81 -14.44 -10.42
N LYS A 216 -7.79 -15.29 -10.08
CA LYS A 216 -9.17 -15.21 -10.58
C LYS A 216 -9.86 -13.86 -10.33
N HIS A 217 -9.54 -13.20 -9.22
CA HIS A 217 -10.20 -11.96 -8.79
C HIS A 217 -9.31 -10.73 -8.88
N GLN A 218 -8.03 -10.88 -9.24
CA GLN A 218 -7.05 -9.80 -9.26
C GLN A 218 -7.44 -8.62 -10.15
N VAL A 219 -7.95 -8.86 -11.36
CA VAL A 219 -8.31 -7.78 -12.30
C VAL A 219 -9.42 -6.91 -11.74
N PHE A 220 -10.50 -7.54 -11.26
CA PHE A 220 -11.62 -6.83 -10.64
C PHE A 220 -11.15 -6.05 -9.40
N TYR A 221 -10.32 -6.68 -8.57
CA TYR A 221 -9.84 -6.07 -7.35
C TYR A 221 -8.90 -4.89 -7.61
N GLY A 222 -7.93 -5.07 -8.50
CA GLY A 222 -7.02 -4.02 -8.92
C GLY A 222 -7.78 -2.82 -9.50
N ALA A 223 -8.81 -3.07 -10.32
CA ALA A 223 -9.65 -2.00 -10.85
C ALA A 223 -10.40 -1.24 -9.76
N ILE A 224 -10.96 -1.94 -8.76
CA ILE A 224 -11.71 -1.30 -7.67
C ILE A 224 -10.80 -0.46 -6.77
N VAL A 225 -9.59 -0.96 -6.44
CA VAL A 225 -8.60 -0.24 -5.63
C VAL A 225 -8.17 1.05 -6.32
N LEU A 226 -7.84 0.98 -7.61
CA LEU A 226 -7.45 2.16 -8.41
C LEU A 226 -8.61 3.16 -8.55
N ALA A 227 -9.83 2.68 -8.79
CA ALA A 227 -11.00 3.55 -8.90
C ALA A 227 -11.26 4.32 -7.60
N MET A 228 -11.08 3.66 -6.44
CA MET A 228 -11.29 4.26 -5.14
C MET A 228 -10.19 5.24 -4.75
N GLU A 229 -8.93 4.87 -4.97
CA GLU A 229 -7.79 5.78 -4.85
C GLU A 229 -8.05 7.06 -5.65
N ALA A 230 -8.56 6.94 -6.89
CA ALA A 230 -8.79 8.08 -7.75
C ALA A 230 -10.01 8.94 -7.37
N THR A 231 -11.01 8.38 -6.67
CA THR A 231 -12.33 9.01 -6.48
C THR A 231 -12.56 9.48 -5.05
N ILE A 232 -12.33 8.63 -4.04
CA ILE A 232 -12.69 8.93 -2.65
C ILE A 232 -12.00 10.20 -2.14
N PRO A 233 -10.69 10.42 -2.31
CA PRO A 233 -10.01 11.62 -1.80
C PRO A 233 -10.53 12.91 -2.46
N LYS A 234 -10.93 12.85 -3.73
CA LYS A 234 -11.48 13.99 -4.47
C LYS A 234 -12.89 14.31 -3.99
N VAL A 235 -13.73 13.30 -3.80
CA VAL A 235 -15.08 13.48 -3.23
C VAL A 235 -15.00 14.04 -1.82
N LEU A 236 -14.08 13.54 -0.98
CA LEU A 236 -13.86 14.08 0.37
C LEU A 236 -13.36 15.53 0.34
N ASN A 237 -12.46 15.88 -0.57
CA ASN A 237 -12.03 17.27 -0.79
C ASN A 237 -13.22 18.18 -1.14
N VAL A 238 -14.06 17.79 -2.10
CA VAL A 238 -15.24 18.57 -2.51
C VAL A 238 -16.28 18.64 -1.39
N ALA A 239 -16.48 17.54 -0.65
CA ALA A 239 -17.36 17.55 0.51
C ALA A 239 -16.84 18.52 1.58
N TYR A 240 -15.53 18.51 1.87
CA TYR A 240 -14.91 19.46 2.79
C TYR A 240 -15.02 20.91 2.30
N LEU A 241 -14.86 21.15 1.00
CA LEU A 241 -15.10 22.44 0.33
C LEU A 241 -16.52 22.95 0.55
N TYR A 242 -17.51 22.06 0.43
CA TYR A 242 -18.92 22.42 0.39
C TYR A 242 -19.57 22.51 1.78
N PHE A 243 -19.24 21.60 2.69
CA PHE A 243 -19.91 21.50 3.99
C PHE A 243 -19.24 22.29 5.12
N CYS A 244 -17.96 22.64 5.00
CA CYS A 244 -17.28 23.43 6.02
C CYS A 244 -17.50 24.92 5.80
N ASN A 245 -17.77 25.66 6.88
CA ASN A 245 -17.99 27.11 6.81
C ASN A 245 -16.77 27.81 6.19
N PRO A 246 -16.95 28.72 5.23
CA PRO A 246 -15.85 29.44 4.56
C PRO A 246 -14.88 30.11 5.53
N GLU A 247 -15.41 30.74 6.59
CA GLU A 247 -14.62 31.46 7.60
C GLU A 247 -13.74 30.54 8.48
N THR A 248 -14.13 29.27 8.66
CA THR A 248 -13.39 28.32 9.51
C THR A 248 -12.60 27.30 8.70
N ARG A 249 -12.67 27.37 7.37
CA ARG A 249 -12.08 26.38 6.48
C ARG A 249 -10.60 26.68 6.25
N ASP A 250 -9.77 26.10 7.11
CA ASP A 250 -8.32 26.11 6.97
C ASP A 250 -7.85 24.86 6.22
N LEU A 251 -7.34 25.07 5.00
CA LEU A 251 -6.87 24.00 4.12
C LEU A 251 -5.58 23.36 4.61
N CYS A 252 -4.84 24.02 5.50
CA CYS A 252 -3.66 23.43 6.13
C CYS A 252 -4.05 22.21 6.99
N ASN A 253 -5.32 22.09 7.41
CA ASN A 253 -5.84 20.89 8.07
C ASN A 253 -5.75 19.62 7.20
N PHE A 254 -5.63 19.74 5.86
CA PHE A 254 -5.33 18.59 5.02
C PHE A 254 -4.02 17.89 5.38
N CYS A 255 -3.05 18.61 5.93
CA CYS A 255 -1.82 18.02 6.46
C CYS A 255 -2.12 17.10 7.67
N ILE A 256 -3.02 17.51 8.57
CA ILE A 256 -3.46 16.66 9.69
C ILE A 256 -4.22 15.45 9.18
N TYR A 257 -5.16 15.62 8.25
CA TYR A 257 -5.90 14.50 7.66
C TYR A 257 -4.95 13.50 6.98
N GLY A 258 -3.94 13.99 6.27
CA GLY A 258 -2.86 13.19 5.71
C GLY A 258 -2.09 12.41 6.77
N ALA A 259 -1.65 13.08 7.84
CA ALA A 259 -0.93 12.45 8.95
C ALA A 259 -1.76 11.36 9.66
N VAL A 260 -3.03 11.63 9.94
CA VAL A 260 -3.93 10.68 10.63
C VAL A 260 -4.17 9.45 9.76
N THR A 261 -4.48 9.62 8.49
CA THR A 261 -4.70 8.49 7.58
C THR A 261 -3.43 7.69 7.33
N ALA A 262 -2.26 8.33 7.23
CA ALA A 262 -0.97 7.66 7.16
C ALA A 262 -0.66 6.87 8.44
N LEU A 263 -1.02 7.39 9.62
CA LEU A 263 -0.85 6.69 10.88
C LEU A 263 -1.78 5.47 11.00
N ILE A 264 -3.03 5.58 10.55
CA ILE A 264 -3.94 4.42 10.48
C ILE A 264 -3.35 3.38 9.52
N ALA A 265 -2.90 3.80 8.34
CA ALA A 265 -2.26 2.91 7.37
C ALA A 265 -0.99 2.24 7.93
N LEU A 266 -0.21 2.95 8.75
CA LEU A 266 0.93 2.39 9.48
C LEU A 266 0.48 1.28 10.44
N CYS A 267 -0.54 1.54 11.28
CA CYS A 267 -1.08 0.55 12.21
C CYS A 267 -1.54 -0.73 11.48
N PHE A 268 -2.21 -0.59 10.33
CA PHE A 268 -2.56 -1.74 9.49
C PHE A 268 -1.32 -2.45 8.94
N SER A 269 -0.33 -1.71 8.42
CA SER A 269 0.90 -2.25 7.83
C SER A 269 1.74 -3.05 8.85
N LEU A 270 1.59 -2.75 10.14
CA LEU A 270 2.22 -3.51 11.22
C LEU A 270 1.55 -4.86 11.48
N VAL A 271 0.28 -5.04 11.12
CA VAL A 271 -0.50 -6.26 11.41
C VAL A 271 -0.57 -7.20 10.21
N ILE A 272 -0.62 -6.67 8.99
CA ILE A 272 -0.73 -7.49 7.76
C ILE A 272 0.52 -8.39 7.57
N PRO A 273 0.36 -9.57 6.93
CA PRO A 273 1.49 -10.42 6.59
C PRO A 273 2.29 -9.80 5.43
N GLU A 274 3.47 -10.35 5.17
CA GLU A 274 4.18 -10.04 3.93
C GLU A 274 3.49 -10.74 2.73
N SER A 275 3.70 -10.21 1.53
CA SER A 275 3.11 -10.76 0.31
C SER A 275 3.48 -12.24 0.10
N PRO A 276 2.51 -13.16 -0.02
CA PRO A 276 2.78 -14.57 -0.28
C PRO A 276 3.56 -14.79 -1.59
N ARG A 277 3.27 -14.01 -2.64
CA ARG A 277 4.00 -14.10 -3.90
C ARG A 277 5.45 -13.65 -3.76
N TYR A 278 5.69 -12.55 -3.04
CA TYR A 278 7.05 -12.10 -2.73
C TYR A 278 7.82 -13.16 -1.93
N LEU A 279 7.20 -13.74 -0.89
CA LEU A 279 7.83 -14.75 -0.04
C LEU A 279 8.16 -16.02 -0.82
N TYR A 280 7.27 -16.43 -1.73
CA TYR A 280 7.49 -17.54 -2.63
C TYR A 280 8.68 -17.32 -3.56
N GLU A 281 8.75 -16.16 -4.22
CA GLU A 281 9.88 -15.81 -5.10
C GLU A 281 11.21 -15.74 -4.35
N LYS A 282 11.18 -15.30 -3.08
CA LYS A 282 12.35 -15.29 -2.19
C LYS A 282 12.65 -16.64 -1.54
N LYS A 283 11.84 -17.68 -1.79
CA LYS A 283 11.99 -19.02 -1.20
C LYS A 283 11.97 -19.01 0.33
N MET A 284 11.22 -18.06 0.91
CA MET A 284 11.05 -17.89 2.36
C MET A 284 9.87 -18.75 2.83
N TRP A 285 10.06 -20.07 2.83
CA TRP A 285 8.97 -21.05 3.00
C TRP A 285 8.27 -20.98 4.36
N LYS A 286 9.02 -20.66 5.43
CA LYS A 286 8.46 -20.53 6.78
C LYS A 286 7.53 -19.33 6.86
N GLU A 287 7.99 -18.17 6.43
CA GLU A 287 7.21 -16.94 6.42
C GLU A 287 6.03 -17.05 5.44
N LEU A 288 6.19 -17.76 4.32
CA LEU A 288 5.11 -18.04 3.37
C LEU A 288 3.98 -18.82 4.05
N ARG A 289 4.33 -19.87 4.82
CA ARG A 289 3.35 -20.64 5.61
C ARG A 289 2.61 -19.74 6.59
N GLU A 290 3.35 -18.95 7.36
CA GLU A 290 2.76 -18.02 8.33
C GLU A 290 1.81 -17.02 7.65
N ALA A 291 2.17 -16.49 6.48
CA ALA A 291 1.35 -15.56 5.72
C ALA A 291 0.06 -16.23 5.19
N ILE A 292 0.16 -17.43 4.61
CA ILE A 292 -1.01 -18.17 4.10
C ILE A 292 -1.94 -18.57 5.26
N SER A 293 -1.40 -19.09 6.36
CA SER A 293 -2.19 -19.43 7.55
C SER A 293 -2.86 -18.21 8.16
N PHE A 294 -2.20 -17.05 8.15
CA PHE A 294 -2.81 -15.78 8.58
C PHE A 294 -4.01 -15.43 7.70
N ILE A 295 -3.88 -15.50 6.38
CA ILE A 295 -4.98 -15.24 5.44
C ILE A 295 -6.14 -16.23 5.65
N ALA A 296 -5.84 -17.52 5.78
CA ALA A 296 -6.82 -18.56 6.02
C ALA A 296 -7.60 -18.34 7.32
N SER A 297 -6.92 -17.87 8.38
CA SER A 297 -7.57 -17.55 9.67
C SER A 297 -8.63 -16.45 9.56
N PHE A 298 -8.39 -15.42 8.76
CA PHE A 298 -9.36 -14.35 8.48
C PHE A 298 -10.56 -14.88 7.68
N ASN A 299 -10.31 -15.79 6.75
CA ASN A 299 -11.33 -16.45 5.97
C ASN A 299 -12.04 -17.58 6.71
N LYS A 300 -11.60 -17.92 7.93
CA LYS A 300 -12.13 -19.02 8.76
C LYS A 300 -12.04 -20.38 8.06
N VAL A 301 -10.93 -20.61 7.36
CA VAL A 301 -10.64 -21.88 6.68
C VAL A 301 -9.48 -22.57 7.40
N GLU A 302 -9.63 -23.87 7.68
CA GLU A 302 -8.53 -24.71 8.17
C GLU A 302 -7.70 -25.19 6.99
N MET A 303 -6.38 -25.02 7.08
CA MET A 303 -5.45 -25.46 6.04
C MET A 303 -4.61 -26.64 6.51
N ASP A 304 -4.46 -27.64 5.64
CA ASP A 304 -3.56 -28.77 5.87
C ASP A 304 -2.10 -28.32 5.69
N GLU A 305 -1.28 -28.55 6.72
CA GLU A 305 0.14 -28.18 6.72
C GLU A 305 0.98 -28.97 5.71
N ALA A 306 0.49 -30.13 5.25
CA ALA A 306 1.19 -30.96 4.29
C ALA A 306 1.50 -30.22 2.97
N TYR A 307 0.59 -29.35 2.51
CA TYR A 307 0.70 -28.67 1.22
C TYR A 307 1.94 -27.76 1.07
N LEU A 308 2.49 -27.27 2.19
CA LEU A 308 3.62 -26.33 2.20
C LEU A 308 4.97 -27.02 2.40
N ILE A 309 4.98 -28.28 2.87
CA ILE A 309 6.21 -29.08 3.04
C ILE A 309 6.69 -29.56 1.67
N ASP A 310 5.77 -29.94 0.80
CA ASP A 310 6.05 -30.57 -0.50
C ASP A 310 6.81 -29.65 -1.47
N GLU A 311 6.55 -28.34 -1.46
CA GLU A 311 7.30 -27.40 -2.31
C GLU A 311 8.73 -27.14 -1.84
N GLN A 312 8.93 -27.06 -0.52
CA GLN A 312 10.27 -26.93 0.05
C GLN A 312 11.11 -28.17 -0.27
N GLU A 313 10.52 -29.37 -0.20
CA GLU A 313 11.16 -30.63 -0.59
C GLU A 313 11.48 -30.68 -2.09
N LYS A 314 10.55 -30.20 -2.94
CA LYS A 314 10.78 -30.10 -4.38
C LYS A 314 11.95 -29.18 -4.71
N ASP A 315 11.99 -27.98 -4.15
CA ASP A 315 13.06 -27.00 -4.41
C ASP A 315 14.43 -27.50 -3.91
N ASN A 316 14.44 -28.20 -2.76
CA ASN A 316 15.64 -28.88 -2.27
C ASN A 316 16.10 -29.98 -3.24
N SER A 317 15.16 -30.79 -3.76
CA SER A 317 15.48 -31.87 -4.71
C SER A 317 16.01 -31.35 -6.05
N ASP A 318 15.45 -30.25 -6.56
CA ASP A 318 15.89 -29.62 -7.81
C ASP A 318 17.26 -28.94 -7.64
N SER A 319 17.51 -28.28 -6.49
CA SER A 319 18.81 -27.73 -6.14
C SER A 319 19.89 -28.82 -6.04
N GLN A 320 19.56 -29.96 -5.45
CA GLN A 320 20.47 -31.10 -5.33
C GLN A 320 20.79 -31.73 -6.70
N ARG A 321 19.81 -31.84 -7.60
CA ARG A 321 20.02 -32.28 -8.99
C ARG A 321 20.91 -31.31 -9.77
N LEU A 322 20.74 -30.00 -9.58
CA LEU A 322 21.55 -28.99 -10.26
C LEU A 322 23.03 -29.05 -9.81
N LEU A 323 23.28 -29.26 -8.51
CA LEU A 323 24.62 -29.44 -7.96
C LEU A 323 25.30 -30.69 -8.54
N LEU A 324 24.58 -31.81 -8.61
CA LEU A 324 25.07 -33.05 -9.22
C LEU A 324 25.43 -32.87 -10.70
N ALA A 325 24.57 -32.21 -11.47
CA ALA A 325 24.83 -31.91 -12.88
C ALA A 325 26.03 -30.98 -13.09
N THR A 326 26.29 -30.07 -12.14
CA THR A 326 27.45 -29.16 -12.19
C THR A 326 28.74 -29.90 -11.87
N HIS A 327 28.72 -30.83 -10.90
CA HIS A 327 29.85 -31.70 -10.57
C HIS A 327 30.18 -32.71 -11.68
N GLU A 328 29.18 -33.25 -12.38
CA GLU A 328 29.43 -34.11 -13.55
C GLU A 328 30.09 -33.32 -14.68
N LYS A 329 29.66 -32.08 -14.95
CA LYS A 329 30.28 -31.22 -15.97
C LYS A 329 31.72 -30.84 -15.63
N SER A 330 32.04 -30.54 -14.38
CA SER A 330 33.43 -30.26 -13.98
C SER A 330 34.33 -31.48 -14.12
N ASN A 331 33.85 -32.66 -13.69
CA ASN A 331 34.62 -33.91 -13.83
C ASN A 331 34.90 -34.26 -15.30
N ILE A 332 33.96 -34.01 -16.22
CA ILE A 332 34.16 -34.24 -17.65
C ILE A 332 35.19 -33.25 -18.23
N GLN A 333 35.21 -32.00 -17.76
CA GLN A 333 36.23 -31.02 -18.18
C GLN A 333 37.62 -31.35 -17.64
N ASP A 334 37.73 -31.82 -16.40
CA ASP A 334 39.00 -32.22 -15.80
C ASP A 334 39.57 -33.51 -16.39
N GLN A 335 38.73 -34.37 -16.98
CA GLN A 335 39.15 -35.57 -17.73
C GLN A 335 39.51 -35.30 -19.20
N ALA A 336 39.22 -34.11 -19.72
CA ALA A 336 39.49 -33.70 -21.10
C ALA A 336 40.79 -32.88 -21.26
N LEU A 337 41.46 -32.56 -20.15
CA LEU A 337 42.81 -31.98 -20.04
C LEU A 337 43.83 -33.07 -19.74
#